data_AF-A0A967Z8V9-F1
#
_entry.id   AF-A0A967Z8V9-F1
#
_cell.length_a   1.000
_cell.length_b   1.000
_cell.length_c   1.000
_cell.angle_alpha   90.00
_cell.angle_beta   90.00
_cell.angle_gamma   90.00
#
_symmetry.space_group_name_H-M   'P 1'
#
loop_
_entity.id
_entity.type
_entity.pdbx_description
1 polymer ?
#
loop_
_entity_poly.entity_id
_entity_poly.type
_entity_poly.pdbx_seq_one_letter_code
_entity_poly.pdbx_strand_id
1 'polypeptide(L)'
;LRLRAREDILDSAEGEGVLVIVTSQRIIAYGLLSGWRTLDRVPNERVERVTAEDFAGLVVTSERLLNFNGESGVWGESERPVGQ
;
A
#
# COMPACT_ATOMS: atom_id res chain seq x y z
N LEU A 1 2.18 10.20 10.91
CA LEU A 1 1.96 10.43 9.47
C LEU A 1 1.87 11.93 9.19
N ARG A 2 2.56 12.45 8.15
CA ARG A 2 2.39 13.82 7.66
C ARG A 2 2.19 13.80 6.14
N LEU A 3 1.05 14.34 5.69
CA LEU A 3 0.76 14.51 4.28
C LEU A 3 1.58 15.67 3.70
N ARG A 4 2.02 15.51 2.46
CA ARG A 4 2.68 16.54 1.66
C ARG A 4 1.64 17.55 1.18
N ALA A 5 2.11 18.68 0.64
CA ALA A 5 1.21 19.65 0.03
C ALA A 5 0.45 19.01 -1.12
N ARG A 6 -0.87 19.23 -1.17
CA ARG A 6 -1.78 18.65 -2.20
C ARG A 6 -1.72 17.12 -2.27
N GLU A 7 -1.42 16.48 -1.13
CA GLU A 7 -1.53 15.04 -0.99
C GLU A 7 -2.86 14.71 -0.33
N ASP A 8 -3.71 14.00 -1.06
CA ASP A 8 -5.04 13.60 -0.62
C ASP A 8 -5.06 12.09 -0.40
N ILE A 9 -5.79 11.63 0.62
CA ILE A 9 -6.04 10.20 0.83
C ILE A 9 -7.10 9.75 -0.17
N LEU A 10 -6.81 8.68 -0.90
CA LEU A 10 -7.69 8.12 -1.92
C LEU A 10 -8.41 6.86 -1.44
N ASP A 11 -7.70 6.02 -0.68
CA ASP A 11 -8.22 4.76 -0.13
C ASP A 11 -7.39 4.32 1.08
N SER A 12 -7.94 3.44 1.90
CA SER A 12 -7.23 2.83 3.02
C SER A 12 -7.86 1.51 3.47
N ALA A 13 -7.04 0.60 3.97
CA ALA A 13 -7.48 -0.63 4.61
C ALA A 13 -6.72 -0.87 5.92
N GLU A 14 -7.42 -1.44 6.91
CA GLU A 14 -6.89 -1.76 8.23
C GLU A 14 -7.09 -3.25 8.54
N GLY A 15 -6.05 -3.87 9.10
CA GLY A 15 -6.06 -5.19 9.73
C GLY A 15 -5.54 -5.09 11.16
N GLU A 16 -5.48 -6.20 11.89
CA GLU A 16 -5.13 -6.23 13.33
C GLU A 16 -3.79 -5.53 13.66
N GLY A 17 -2.78 -5.72 12.80
CA GLY A 17 -1.44 -5.20 13.00
C GLY A 17 -0.93 -4.32 11.86
N VAL A 18 -1.81 -3.92 10.94
CA VAL A 18 -1.43 -3.23 9.71
C VAL A 18 -2.45 -2.18 9.27
N LEU A 19 -1.96 -1.04 8.80
CA LEU A 19 -2.76 -0.01 8.12
C LEU A 19 -2.09 0.31 6.80
N VAL A 20 -2.83 0.24 5.70
CA VAL A 20 -2.39 0.68 4.37
C VAL A 20 -3.21 1.90 3.96
N ILE A 21 -2.54 2.95 3.51
CA ILE A 21 -3.13 4.21 3.04
C ILE A 21 -2.59 4.49 1.65
N VAL A 22 -3.49 4.65 0.69
CA VAL A 22 -3.15 5.10 -0.66
C VAL A 22 -3.47 6.59 -0.76
N THR A 23 -2.48 7.37 -1.19
CA THR A 23 -2.64 8.80 -1.42
C THR A 23 -2.51 9.14 -2.91
N SER A 24 -2.79 10.39 -3.26
CA SER A 24 -2.57 10.91 -4.60
C SER A 24 -1.09 10.84 -5.05
N GLN A 25 -0.14 10.63 -4.13
CA GLN A 25 1.30 10.67 -4.43
C GLN A 25 2.07 9.38 -4.07
N ARG A 26 1.63 8.62 -3.06
CA ARG A 26 2.37 7.46 -2.53
C ARG A 26 1.43 6.46 -1.87
N ILE A 27 1.96 5.27 -1.63
CA ILE A 27 1.38 4.24 -0.79
C ILE A 27 2.12 4.27 0.53
N ILE A 28 1.40 4.25 1.63
CA ILE A 28 1.92 4.33 2.99
C ILE A 28 1.41 3.12 3.74
N ALA A 29 2.28 2.43 4.45
CA ALA A 29 1.87 1.39 5.37
C ALA A 29 2.40 1.65 6.77
N TYR A 30 1.66 1.22 7.77
CA TYR A 30 2.11 1.11 9.14
C TYR A 30 1.96 -0.35 9.56
N GLY A 31 3.03 -0.95 10.06
CA GLY A 31 2.95 -2.21 10.76
C GLY A 31 3.15 -1.99 12.27
N LEU A 32 2.40 -2.69 13.11
CA LEU A 32 2.49 -2.58 14.56
C LEU A 32 3.92 -2.80 15.07
N LEU A 33 4.65 -3.75 14.47
CA LEU A 33 6.03 -4.11 14.85
C LEU A 33 7.11 -3.40 14.03
N SER A 34 6.77 -2.90 12.84
CA SER A 34 7.74 -2.35 11.89
C SER A 34 7.67 -0.83 11.71
N GLY A 35 6.58 -0.20 12.16
CA GLY A 35 6.34 1.23 12.04
C GLY A 35 5.95 1.67 10.63
N TRP A 36 6.15 2.96 10.34
CA TRP A 36 5.77 3.56 9.06
C TRP A 36 6.74 3.19 7.93
N ARG A 37 6.18 2.86 6.77
CA ARG A 37 6.89 2.61 5.50
C ARG A 37 6.14 3.28 4.37
N THR A 38 6.87 3.68 3.32
CA THR A 38 6.29 4.38 2.17
C THR A 38 6.88 3.85 0.88
N LEU A 39 6.04 3.83 -0.16
CA LEU A 39 6.40 3.48 -1.52
C LEU A 39 5.82 4.56 -2.45
N ASP A 40 6.65 5.16 -3.31
CA ASP A 40 6.17 6.17 -4.25
C ASP A 40 5.33 5.50 -5.35
N ARG A 41 4.25 6.17 -5.79
CA ARG A 41 3.41 5.64 -6.87
C ARG A 41 4.11 5.73 -8.21
N VAL A 42 3.87 4.75 -9.07
CA VAL A 42 4.30 4.84 -10.47
C VAL A 42 3.37 5.80 -11.23
N PRO A 43 3.89 6.66 -12.12
CA PRO A 43 3.05 7.54 -12.92
C PRO A 43 2.03 6.76 -13.75
N ASN A 44 0.78 7.23 -13.79
CA ASN A 44 -0.35 6.61 -14.49
C ASN A 44 -0.80 5.22 -13.98
N GLU A 45 -0.12 4.65 -12.98
CA GLU A 45 -0.53 3.44 -12.29
C GLU A 45 -1.82 3.70 -11.50
N ARG A 46 -2.89 2.97 -11.80
CA ARG A 46 -4.17 3.09 -11.09
C ARG A 46 -4.23 2.06 -9.97
N VAL A 47 -4.58 2.51 -8.77
CA VAL A 47 -4.92 1.59 -7.67
C VAL A 47 -6.34 1.09 -7.92
N GLU A 48 -6.50 -0.23 -7.93
CA GLU A 48 -7.77 -0.91 -8.20
C GLU A 48 -8.40 -1.48 -6.93
N ARG A 49 -7.57 -1.88 -5.96
CA ARG A 49 -8.03 -2.41 -4.68
C ARG A 49 -6.97 -2.24 -3.60
N VAL A 50 -7.41 -1.96 -2.39
CA VAL A 50 -6.61 -2.01 -1.16
C VAL A 50 -7.29 -2.95 -0.18
N THR A 51 -6.55 -3.88 0.38
CA THR A 51 -7.03 -4.78 1.45
C THR A 51 -5.98 -4.91 2.54
N ALA A 52 -6.42 -5.19 3.75
CA ALA A 52 -5.57 -5.46 4.89
C ALA A 52 -6.24 -6.54 5.75
N GLU A 53 -5.45 -7.51 6.20
CA GLU A 53 -5.91 -8.61 7.06
C GLU A 53 -4.74 -9.02 7.97
N ASP A 54 -5.01 -9.21 9.26
CA ASP A 54 -4.00 -9.49 10.28
C ASP A 54 -2.80 -8.53 10.20
N PHE A 55 -1.63 -9.04 9.78
CA PHE A 55 -0.38 -8.31 9.63
C PHE A 55 0.02 -8.14 8.15
N ALA A 56 -0.90 -8.36 7.20
CA ALA A 56 -0.62 -8.27 5.77
C ALA A 56 -1.47 -7.18 5.10
N GLY A 57 -0.83 -6.33 4.30
CA GLY A 57 -1.49 -5.35 3.44
C GLY A 57 -1.30 -5.71 1.97
N LEU A 58 -2.35 -5.62 1.15
CA LEU A 58 -2.26 -5.85 -0.29
C LEU A 58 -2.82 -4.63 -1.04
N VAL A 59 -2.03 -4.13 -1.98
CA VAL A 59 -2.46 -3.13 -2.96
C VAL A 59 -2.40 -3.76 -4.34
N VAL A 60 -3.55 -3.81 -5.01
CA VAL A 60 -3.67 -4.23 -6.40
C VAL A 60 -3.71 -2.99 -7.26
N THR A 61 -2.81 -2.92 -8.23
CA THR A 61 -2.80 -1.85 -9.23
C THR A 61 -3.03 -2.40 -10.63
N SER A 62 -3.12 -1.48 -11.59
CA SER A 62 -3.17 -1.81 -13.02
C SER A 62 -1.89 -2.44 -13.56
N GLU A 63 -0.77 -2.38 -12.82
CA GLU A 63 0.55 -2.82 -13.30
C GLU A 63 1.14 -3.95 -12.43
N ARG A 64 0.86 -3.97 -11.14
CA ARG A 64 1.53 -4.85 -10.18
C ARG A 64 0.70 -5.11 -8.93
N LEU A 65 1.17 -6.08 -8.16
CA LEU A 65 0.69 -6.38 -6.82
C LEU A 65 1.77 -5.97 -5.82
N LEU A 66 1.38 -5.23 -4.80
CA LEU A 66 2.25 -4.80 -3.71
C LEU A 66 1.75 -5.41 -2.41
N ASN A 67 2.56 -6.29 -1.81
CA ASN A 67 2.26 -6.91 -0.52
C ASN A 67 3.15 -6.30 0.56
N PHE A 68 2.56 -5.80 1.64
CA PHE A 68 3.25 -5.29 2.80
C PHE A 68 3.16 -6.28 3.95
N ASN A 69 4.31 -6.71 4.46
CA ASN A 69 4.37 -7.50 5.68
C ASN A 69 4.55 -6.54 6.88
N GLY A 70 3.51 -6.42 7.71
CA GLY A 70 3.45 -5.53 8.87
C GLY A 70 4.41 -5.88 10.01
N GLU A 71 4.84 -7.14 10.11
CA GLU A 71 5.82 -7.57 11.12
C GLU A 71 7.23 -7.11 10.78
N SER A 72 7.67 -7.33 9.53
CA SER A 72 9.02 -7.01 9.05
C SER A 72 9.16 -5.61 8.46
N GLY A 73 8.05 -5.03 7.98
CA GLY A 73 8.03 -3.75 7.27
C GLY A 73 8.55 -3.82 5.84
N VAL A 74 8.59 -5.02 5.25
CA VAL A 74 9.07 -5.24 3.88
C VAL A 74 7.91 -5.17 2.90
N TRP A 75 8.16 -4.51 1.76
CA TRP A 75 7.30 -4.56 0.59
C TRP A 75 7.78 -5.65 -0.36
N GLY A 76 6.90 -6.57 -0.70
CA GLY A 76 7.03 -7.47 -1.84
C GLY A 76 6.30 -6.89 -3.05
N GLU A 77 6.88 -7.06 -4.23
CA GLU A 77 6.34 -6.61 -5.50
C GLU A 77 6.33 -7.77 -6.49
N SER A 78 5.22 -7.94 -7.21
CA SER A 78 5.15 -8.85 -8.34
C SER A 78 4.38 -8.19 -9.49
N GLU A 79 4.89 -8.34 -10.71
CA GLU A 79 4.18 -7.92 -11.91
C GLU A 79 2.83 -8.63 -12.01
N ARG A 80 1.82 -7.91 -12.50
CA ARG A 80 0.52 -8.51 -12.78
C ARG A 80 0.55 -9.13 -14.18
N PRO A 81 0.28 -10.44 -14.34
CA PRO A 81 0.12 -11.03 -15.65
C PRO A 81 -1.04 -10.35 -16.37
N VAL A 82 -0.80 -9.89 -17.60
CA VAL A 82 -1.86 -9.35 -18.47
C VAL A 82 -2.84 -10.49 -18.78
N GLY A 83 -4.08 -10.41 -18.28
CA GLY A 83 -5.18 -11.28 -18.72
C GLY A 83 -5.90 -12.12 -17.67
N GLN A 84 -6.27 -11.55 -16.51
CA GLN A 84 -7.35 -12.11 -15.66
C GLN A 84 -8.37 -11.03 -15.30
#